data_AF-A0A2U1T6P6-F1
#
_entry.id   AF-A0A2U1T6P6-F1
#
_cell.length_a   1.000
_cell.length_b   1.000
_cell.length_c   1.000
_cell.angle_alpha   90.00
_cell.angle_beta   90.00
_cell.angle_gamma   90.00
#
_symmetry.space_group_name_H-M   'P 1'
#
loop_
_entity.id
_entity.type
_entity.pdbx_description
1 polymer ?
#
loop_
_entity_poly.entity_id
_entity_poly.type
_entity_poly.pdbx_seq_one_letter_code
_entity_poly.pdbx_strand_id
1 'polypeptide(L)' 'MWIVTGAEGFLGNTIVRQLLEQGEEVRACVYDTEAARFGRAVVRDRHHGRHRH' A
#
# COMPACT_ATOMS: atom_id res chain seq x y z
N MET A 1 -6.04 2.80 10.43
CA MET A 1 -4.93 2.03 9.83
C MET A 1 -5.48 0.78 9.17
N TRP A 2 -5.28 0.65 7.86
CA TRP A 2 -5.78 -0.47 7.04
C TRP A 2 -4.63 -1.34 6.52
N ILE A 3 -4.80 -2.65 6.51
CA ILE A 3 -3.84 -3.59 5.92
C ILE A 3 -4.39 -4.07 4.58
N VAL A 4 -3.61 -3.90 3.51
CA VAL A 4 -4.01 -4.29 2.15
C VAL A 4 -3.00 -5.27 1.55
N THR A 5 -3.48 -6.45 1.18
CA THR A 5 -2.72 -7.48 0.45
C THR A 5 -2.98 -7.37 -1.04
N GLY A 6 -2.02 -7.83 -1.87
CA GLY A 6 -2.15 -7.71 -3.33
C GLY A 6 -2.24 -6.25 -3.78
N ALA A 7 -1.58 -5.34 -3.06
CA ALA A 7 -1.64 -3.91 -3.28
C ALA A 7 -1.04 -3.45 -4.63
N GLU A 8 -0.29 -4.34 -5.30
CA GLU A 8 0.23 -4.14 -6.65
C GLU A 8 -0.74 -4.62 -7.74
N GLY A 9 -1.77 -5.38 -7.37
CA GLY A 9 -2.83 -5.82 -8.28
C GLY A 9 -3.89 -4.74 -8.50
N PHE A 10 -4.75 -4.95 -9.50
CA PHE A 10 -5.78 -3.99 -9.92
C PHE A 10 -6.69 -3.54 -8.76
N LEU A 11 -7.30 -4.49 -8.05
CA LEU A 11 -8.22 -4.19 -6.95
C LEU A 11 -7.50 -3.59 -5.74
N GLY A 12 -6.40 -4.22 -5.31
CA GLY A 12 -5.63 -3.77 -4.14
C GLY A 12 -5.10 -2.35 -4.32
N ASN A 13 -4.56 -2.02 -5.50
CA ASN A 13 -4.11 -0.67 -5.80
C ASN A 13 -5.25 0.34 -5.80
N THR A 14 -6.43 -0.02 -6.35
CA THR A 14 -7.61 0.86 -6.37
C THR A 14 -8.06 1.19 -4.96
N ILE A 15 -8.16 0.19 -4.08
CA ILE A 15 -8.54 0.37 -2.68
C ILE A 15 -7.50 1.22 -1.93
N VAL A 16 -6.20 0.95 -2.11
CA VAL A 16 -5.16 1.75 -1.45
C VAL A 16 -5.25 3.22 -1.83
N ARG A 17 -5.50 3.54 -3.11
CA ARG A 17 -5.64 4.93 -3.57
C ARG A 17 -6.85 5.62 -2.93
N GLN A 18 -8.00 4.96 -2.90
CA GLN A 18 -9.21 5.50 -2.27
C GLN A 18 -9.02 5.77 -0.77
N LEU A 19 -8.39 4.83 -0.04
CA LEU A 19 -8.10 5.01 1.38
C LEU A 19 -7.14 6.19 1.61
N LEU A 20 -6.10 6.32 0.79
CA LEU A 20 -5.16 7.44 0.87
C LEU A 20 -5.84 8.79 0.56
N GLU A 21 -6.74 8.84 -0.41
CA GLU A 21 -7.54 10.04 -0.74
C GLU A 21 -8.45 10.47 0.42
N GLN A 22 -8.94 9.51 1.22
CA GLN A 22 -9.70 9.76 2.44
C GLN A 22 -8.82 10.20 3.62
N GLY A 23 -7.49 10.22 3.45
CA GLY A 23 -6.54 10.55 4.51
C GLY A 23 -6.33 9.42 5.52
N GLU A 24 -6.69 8.19 5.15
CA GLU A 24 -6.44 7.00 5.95
C GLU A 24 -4.99 6.54 5.84
N GLU A 25 -4.49 5.94 6.91
CA GLU A 25 -3.19 5.27 6.94
C GLU A 25 -3.31 3.85 6.39
N VAL A 26 -2.44 3.49 5.44
CA VAL A 26 -2.46 2.18 4.78
C VAL A 26 -1.11 1.49 4.86
N ARG A 27 -1.15 0.23 5.30
CA ARG A 27 -0.03 -0.73 5.29
C ARG A 27 -0.24 -1.73 4.17
N ALA A 28 0.59 -1.64 3.13
CA ALA A 28 0.50 -2.49 1.95
C ALA A 28 1.54 -3.62 1.99
N CYS A 29 1.10 -4.86 1.79
CA CYS A 29 2.00 -5.98 1.51
C CYS A 29 2.27 -6.02 0.01
N VAL A 30 3.52 -5.80 -0.39
CA VAL A 30 3.96 -5.79 -1.80
C VAL A 30 5.02 -6.85 -2.02
N TYR A 31 5.09 -7.37 -3.24
CA TYR A 31 6.10 -8.35 -3.62
C TYR A 31 7.29 -7.59 -4.21
N ASP A 32 8.38 -7.49 -3.44
CA ASP A 32 9.58 -6.83 -3.92
C ASP A 32 10.28 -7.74 -4.93
N THR A 33 10.34 -7.33 -6.20
CA THR A 33 10.97 -8.09 -7.28
C THR A 33 12.47 -8.24 -7.14
N GLU A 34 13.15 -7.36 -6.39
CA GLU A 34 14.57 -7.51 -6.03
C GLU A 34 14.72 -8.50 -4.86
N ALA A 35 13.82 -8.43 -3.87
CA ALA A 35 13.78 -9.40 -2.77
C ALA A 35 13.18 -10.77 -3.17
N ALA A 36 12.51 -10.83 -4.32
CA ALA A 36 11.85 -12.01 -4.89
C ALA A 36 12.83 -13.14 -5.23
N ARG A 37 14.09 -12.80 -5.53
CA ARG A 37 15.18 -13.79 -5.63
C ARG A 37 15.34 -14.63 -4.36
N PHE A 38 14.82 -14.15 -3.24
CA PHE A 38 14.83 -14.82 -1.93
C PHE A 38 13.41 -15.13 -1.41
N GLY A 39 12.36 -14.96 -2.23
CA GLY A 39 10.98 -15.31 -1.88
C GLY A 39 10.36 -14.47 -0.75
N ARG A 40 10.71 -13.18 -0.61
CA ARG A 40 10.26 -12.33 0.50
C ARG A 40 9.27 -11.25 0.05
N ALA A 41 8.14 -11.16 0.75
CA ALA A 41 7.24 -10.02 0.67
C ALA A 41 7.73 -8.89 1.59
N VAL A 42 7.50 -7.63 1.20
CA VAL A 42 7.85 -6.45 2.01
C VAL A 42 6.61 -5.63 2.35
N VAL A 43 6.65 -4.98 3.50
CA VAL A 43 5.58 -4.11 3.97
C VAL A 43 5.94 -2.66 3.66
N ARG A 44 5.05 -1.93 2.98
CA ARG A 44 5.20 -0.50 2.71
C ARG A 44 4.07 0.28 3.38
N ASP A 45 4.46 1.20 4.26
CA ASP A 45 3.53 2.14 4.89
C ASP A 45 3.37 3.36 3.97
N ARG A 46 2.12 3.71 3.64
CA ARG A 46 1.77 4.90 2.84
C ARG A 46 0.83 5.81 3.61
N HIS A 47 1.15 7.10 3.59
CA HIS A 47 0.35 8.16 4.20
C HIS A 47 0.25 9.33 3.22
N HIS A 48 -0.97 9.80 2.93
CA HIS A 48 -1.17 11.04 2.18
C HIS A 48 -1.17 12.21 3.16
N GLY A 49 -0.13 13.05 3.12
CA GLY A 49 -0.03 14.21 4.00
C GLY A 49 -1.27 15.10 3.85
N ARG A 50 -1.94 15.40 4.97
CA ARG A 50 -3.12 16.27 4.96
C ARG A 50 -2.73 17.67 4.48
N HIS A 51 -3.03 17.98 3.22
CA HIS A 51 -3.15 19.36 2.78
C HIS A 51 -4.40 19.94 3.44
N ARG A 52 -4.23 20.55 4.62
CA ARG A 52 -5.24 21.41 5.22
C ARG A 52 -5.21 22.73 4.47
N HIS A 53 -6.24 23.00 3.67
CA HIS A 53 -6.63 24.34 3.24
C HIS A 53 -7.87 24.76 4.03
#